data_AF-A0AAW1J8B1-F1
#
_entry.id   AF-A0AAW1J8B1-F1
#
_cell.length_a   1.000
_cell.length_b   1.000
_cell.length_c   1.000
_cell.angle_alpha   90.00
_cell.angle_beta   90.00
_cell.angle_gamma   90.00
#
_symmetry.space_group_name_H-M   'P 1'
#
loop_
_entity.id
_entity.type
_entity.pdbx_description
1 polymer ?
#
loop_
_entity_poly.entity_id
_entity_poly.type
_entity_poly.pdbx_seq_one_letter_code
_entity_poly.pdbx_strand_id
1 'polypeptide(L)'
;MFAVLSNIPASANSVVKFNGLNYDEWAEQIRFTLGILALDLAILSDEEPSAITDKSSKDEISLYETCERSNRLSLNLMRLTMAESIKPSMPKTEKAREFMKKIKEYSQSELADKSITGSLMSELTTKKYDLHGSESMHTHVTEMSNLAAKLKKLVLVQFVINSLPAEFR
;
A
#
# COMPACT_ATOMS: atom_id res chain seq x y z
N MET A 1 13.53 -22.57 -26.42
CA MET A 1 13.40 -21.10 -26.49
C MET A 1 11.91 -20.77 -26.62
N PHE A 2 11.18 -20.74 -25.51
CA PHE A 2 9.82 -20.17 -25.51
C PHE A 2 9.98 -18.69 -25.17
N ALA A 3 9.94 -17.84 -26.20
CA ALA A 3 9.69 -16.43 -25.99
C ALA A 3 8.21 -16.31 -25.57
N VAL A 4 7.93 -16.44 -24.28
CA VAL A 4 6.66 -15.95 -23.74
C VAL A 4 6.71 -14.44 -23.97
N LEU A 5 5.99 -13.96 -24.98
CA LEU A 5 5.72 -12.54 -25.12
C LEU A 5 5.03 -12.11 -23.82
N SER A 6 5.77 -11.45 -22.94
CA SER A 6 5.28 -10.94 -21.68
C SER A 6 4.25 -9.84 -21.96
N ASN A 7 2.98 -10.22 -22.08
CA ASN A 7 1.86 -9.32 -22.30
C ASN A 7 1.40 -8.72 -20.97
N ILE A 8 2.18 -7.76 -20.47
CA ILE A 8 1.93 -7.08 -19.19
C ILE A 8 0.54 -6.44 -19.12
N PRO A 9 0.01 -5.78 -20.17
CA PRO A 9 -1.35 -5.24 -20.14
C PRO A 9 -2.42 -6.30 -19.88
N ALA A 10 -2.33 -7.46 -20.54
CA ALA A 10 -3.27 -8.56 -20.31
C ALA A 10 -3.16 -9.11 -18.89
N SER A 11 -1.94 -9.24 -18.38
CA SER A 11 -1.69 -9.71 -17.00
C SER A 11 -2.19 -8.71 -15.95
N ALA A 12 -2.12 -7.41 -16.23
CA ALA A 12 -2.63 -6.35 -15.35
C ALA A 12 -4.16 -6.30 -15.28
N ASN A 13 -4.86 -6.91 -16.25
CA ASN A 13 -6.32 -7.03 -16.25
C ASN A 13 -6.82 -8.26 -15.48
N SER A 14 -5.98 -9.28 -15.31
CA SER A 14 -6.32 -10.47 -14.51
C SER A 14 -6.02 -10.30 -13.02
N VAL A 15 -5.15 -9.35 -12.65
CA VAL A 15 -4.83 -9.04 -11.25
C VAL A 15 -5.88 -8.09 -10.66
N VAL A 16 -6.35 -8.40 -9.45
CA VAL A 16 -7.24 -7.55 -8.67
C VAL A 16 -6.65 -6.14 -8.53
N LYS A 17 -7.48 -5.10 -8.62
CA LYS A 17 -6.99 -3.74 -8.37
C LYS A 17 -6.75 -3.56 -6.87
N PHE A 18 -5.57 -3.06 -6.49
CA PHE A 18 -5.29 -2.67 -5.12
C PHE A 18 -6.16 -1.46 -4.76
N ASN A 19 -6.85 -1.51 -3.62
CA ASN A 19 -7.79 -0.49 -3.16
C ASN A 19 -7.39 0.15 -1.82
N GLY A 20 -6.20 -0.16 -1.32
CA GLY A 20 -5.71 0.28 -0.01
C GLY A 20 -5.91 -0.74 1.11
N LEU A 21 -6.91 -1.63 1.02
CA LEU A 21 -7.23 -2.58 2.10
C LEU A 21 -7.01 -4.05 1.74
N ASN A 22 -6.94 -4.37 0.44
CA ASN A 22 -6.82 -5.74 -0.05
C ASN A 22 -5.35 -6.15 -0.32
N TYR A 23 -4.40 -5.70 0.52
CA TYR A 23 -2.97 -5.94 0.27
C TYR A 23 -2.64 -7.42 0.09
N ASP A 24 -3.14 -8.29 0.95
CA ASP A 24 -2.75 -9.71 0.94
C ASP A 24 -3.17 -10.40 -0.36
N GLU A 25 -4.42 -10.22 -0.78
CA GLU A 25 -4.95 -10.77 -2.04
C GLU A 25 -4.21 -10.18 -3.25
N TRP A 26 -4.02 -8.85 -3.26
CA TRP A 26 -3.31 -8.17 -4.34
C TRP A 26 -1.85 -8.63 -4.45
N ALA A 27 -1.13 -8.69 -3.33
CA ALA A 27 0.28 -9.08 -3.29
C ALA A 27 0.48 -10.54 -3.70
N GLU A 28 -0.44 -11.44 -3.31
CA GLU A 28 -0.44 -12.83 -3.75
C GLU A 28 -0.56 -12.93 -5.28
N GLN A 29 -1.56 -12.28 -5.87
CA GLN A 29 -1.78 -12.30 -7.31
C GLN A 29 -0.62 -11.66 -8.09
N ILE A 30 -0.03 -10.58 -7.57
CA ILE A 30 1.18 -9.97 -8.16
C ILE A 30 2.33 -10.97 -8.14
N ARG A 31 2.65 -11.57 -7.00
CA ARG A 31 3.77 -12.53 -6.89
C ARG A 31 3.57 -13.72 -7.83
N PHE A 32 2.36 -14.27 -7.88
CA PHE A 32 2.02 -15.36 -8.79
C PHE A 32 2.22 -14.97 -10.26
N THR A 33 1.71 -13.79 -10.65
CA THR A 33 1.85 -13.27 -12.02
C THR A 33 3.31 -13.03 -12.39
N LEU A 34 4.11 -12.46 -11.49
CA LEU A 34 5.54 -12.23 -11.72
C LEU A 34 6.32 -13.54 -11.86
N GLY A 35 5.99 -14.56 -11.07
CA GLY A 35 6.60 -15.88 -11.18
C GLY A 35 6.32 -16.54 -12.54
N ILE A 36 5.08 -16.48 -13.03
CA ILE A 36 4.72 -16.99 -14.37
C ILE A 36 5.51 -16.29 -15.48
N LEU A 37 5.74 -14.98 -15.32
CA LEU A 37 6.45 -14.16 -16.30
C LEU A 37 7.97 -14.20 -16.16
N ALA A 38 8.52 -14.93 -15.18
CA ALA A 38 9.93 -14.91 -14.79
C ALA A 38 10.45 -13.48 -14.51
N LEU A 39 9.65 -12.69 -13.80
CA LEU A 39 9.93 -11.30 -13.42
C LEU A 39 10.04 -11.09 -11.91
N ASP A 40 10.04 -12.15 -11.11
CA ASP A 40 10.06 -12.14 -9.65
C ASP A 40 11.46 -11.93 -9.04
N LEU A 41 12.53 -12.03 -9.83
CA LEU A 41 13.92 -11.91 -9.37
C LEU A 41 14.18 -10.66 -8.50
N ALA A 42 13.76 -9.47 -8.94
CA ALA A 42 13.95 -8.22 -8.20
C ALA A 42 13.10 -8.10 -6.92
N ILE A 43 12.06 -8.93 -6.79
CA ILE A 43 11.21 -9.02 -5.59
C ILE A 43 11.74 -10.08 -4.61
N LEU A 44 12.50 -11.08 -5.10
CA LEU A 44 13.04 -12.19 -4.31
C LEU A 44 14.49 -11.98 -3.86
N SER A 45 15.35 -11.36 -4.69
CA SER A 45 16.75 -11.07 -4.34
C SER A 45 16.90 -9.92 -3.36
N ASP A 46 17.43 -10.17 -2.16
CA ASP A 46 17.75 -9.14 -1.17
C ASP A 46 19.02 -8.35 -1.54
N GLU A 47 19.84 -8.91 -2.43
CA GLU A 47 21.04 -8.26 -2.94
C GLU A 47 20.73 -7.51 -4.23
N GLU A 48 21.14 -6.23 -4.26
CA GLU A 48 21.14 -5.44 -5.47
C GLU A 48 22.25 -5.96 -6.40
N PRO A 49 21.98 -6.16 -7.70
CA PRO A 49 23.01 -6.62 -8.62
C PRO A 49 24.16 -5.61 -8.62
N SER A 50 25.39 -6.12 -8.50
CA SER A 50 26.59 -5.28 -8.51
C SER A 50 26.63 -4.41 -9.76
N ALA A 51 27.05 -3.16 -9.61
CA ALA A 51 27.23 -2.26 -10.73
C ALA A 51 28.18 -2.89 -11.76
N ILE A 52 27.78 -2.89 -13.02
CA ILE A 52 28.63 -3.38 -14.11
C ILE A 52 29.88 -2.50 -14.18
N THR A 53 31.04 -3.14 -14.28
CA THR A 53 32.34 -2.49 -14.50
C THR A 53 32.98 -3.04 -15.77
N ASP A 54 34.05 -2.40 -16.26
CA ASP A 54 34.82 -2.88 -17.43
C ASP A 54 35.43 -4.28 -17.24
N LYS A 55 35.44 -4.80 -16.00
CA LYS A 55 35.96 -6.12 -15.63
C LYS A 55 34.87 -7.18 -15.44
N SER A 56 33.60 -6.78 -15.52
CA SER A 56 32.49 -7.69 -15.29
C SER A 56 32.45 -8.79 -16.35
N SER A 57 32.24 -10.01 -15.89
CA SER A 57 32.02 -11.17 -16.75
C SER A 57 30.70 -11.04 -17.52
N LYS A 58 30.59 -11.80 -18.60
CA LYS A 58 29.35 -11.88 -19.39
C LYS A 58 28.14 -12.34 -18.55
N ASP A 59 28.37 -13.23 -17.59
CA ASP A 59 27.32 -13.76 -16.72
C ASP A 59 26.84 -12.71 -15.70
N GLU A 60 27.77 -11.93 -15.13
CA GLU A 60 27.42 -10.79 -14.25
C GLU A 60 26.62 -9.72 -14.99
N ILE A 61 27.00 -9.39 -16.22
CA ILE A 61 26.27 -8.44 -17.07
C ILE A 61 24.86 -8.98 -17.34
N SER A 62 24.73 -10.25 -17.72
CA SER A 62 23.42 -10.87 -18.00
C SER A 62 22.52 -10.94 -16.77
N LEU A 63 23.08 -11.19 -15.58
CA LEU A 63 22.34 -11.19 -14.32
C LEU A 63 21.84 -9.77 -13.98
N TYR A 64 22.71 -8.76 -14.12
CA TYR A 64 22.34 -7.36 -13.91
C TYR A 64 21.19 -6.94 -14.83
N GLU A 65 21.30 -7.21 -16.14
CA GLU A 65 20.25 -6.90 -17.11
C GLU A 65 18.91 -7.60 -16.80
N THR A 66 18.98 -8.87 -16.38
CA THR A 66 17.81 -9.65 -15.99
C THR A 66 17.14 -9.07 -14.75
N CYS A 67 17.93 -8.67 -13.76
CA CYS A 67 17.44 -8.05 -12.53
C CYS A 67 16.82 -6.67 -12.80
N GLU A 68 17.48 -5.81 -13.59
CA GLU A 68 16.95 -4.50 -13.97
C GLU A 68 15.65 -4.61 -14.77
N ARG A 69 15.58 -5.59 -15.70
CA ARG A 69 14.35 -5.89 -16.42
C ARG A 69 13.23 -6.33 -15.47
N SER A 70 13.52 -7.26 -14.56
CA SER A 70 12.58 -7.75 -13.55
C SER A 70 12.08 -6.61 -12.66
N ASN A 71 12.97 -5.73 -12.20
CA ASN A 71 12.65 -4.56 -11.39
C ASN A 71 11.68 -3.62 -12.12
N ARG A 72 12.05 -3.18 -13.33
CA ARG A 72 11.26 -2.23 -14.13
C ARG A 72 9.86 -2.77 -14.45
N LEU A 73 9.78 -4.02 -14.90
CA LEU A 73 8.51 -4.60 -15.35
C LEU A 73 7.59 -4.94 -14.17
N SER A 74 8.15 -5.41 -13.04
CA SER A 74 7.38 -5.62 -11.82
C SER A 74 6.77 -4.33 -11.29
N LEU A 75 7.56 -3.25 -11.28
CA LEU A 75 7.10 -1.93 -10.85
C LEU A 75 5.96 -1.42 -11.75
N ASN A 76 6.09 -1.59 -13.06
CA ASN A 76 5.04 -1.20 -14.00
C ASN A 76 3.75 -2.01 -13.80
N LEU A 77 3.85 -3.34 -13.62
CA LEU A 77 2.69 -4.17 -13.35
C LEU A 77 1.98 -3.73 -12.07
N MET A 78 2.72 -3.55 -10.97
CA MET A 78 2.15 -3.08 -9.71
C MET A 78 1.43 -1.74 -9.89
N ARG A 79 2.07 -0.75 -10.52
CA ARG A 79 1.46 0.57 -10.81
C ARG A 79 0.18 0.48 -11.66
N LEU A 80 0.15 -0.39 -12.66
CA LEU A 80 -1.03 -0.62 -13.51
C LEU A 80 -2.21 -1.26 -12.75
N THR A 81 -1.91 -2.00 -11.68
CA THR A 81 -2.91 -2.65 -10.83
C THR A 81 -3.39 -1.79 -9.67
N MET A 82 -2.95 -0.53 -9.57
CA MET A 82 -3.46 0.41 -8.56
C MET A 82 -4.83 0.96 -8.99
N ALA A 83 -5.80 1.00 -8.06
CA ALA A 83 -7.05 1.69 -8.32
C ALA A 83 -6.83 3.21 -8.52
N GLU A 84 -7.65 3.83 -9.36
CA GLU A 84 -7.50 5.25 -9.71
C GLU A 84 -7.59 6.17 -8.49
N SER A 85 -8.41 5.81 -7.50
CA SER A 85 -8.59 6.56 -6.25
C SER A 85 -7.33 6.62 -5.39
N ILE A 86 -6.45 5.60 -5.50
CA ILE A 86 -5.24 5.49 -4.67
C ILE A 86 -3.97 5.84 -5.41
N LYS A 87 -3.95 5.77 -6.76
CA LYS A 87 -2.78 6.14 -7.59
C LYS A 87 -2.10 7.44 -7.15
N PRO A 88 -2.83 8.52 -6.80
CA PRO A 88 -2.26 9.73 -6.26
C PRO A 88 -1.36 9.55 -5.03
N SER A 89 -1.72 8.62 -4.14
CA SER A 89 -1.04 8.35 -2.86
C SER A 89 0.10 7.34 -2.98
N MET A 90 0.43 6.89 -4.20
CA MET A 90 1.39 5.81 -4.39
C MET A 90 2.83 6.29 -4.26
N PRO A 91 3.70 5.51 -3.60
CA PRO A 91 5.07 5.91 -3.36
C PRO A 91 5.85 6.05 -4.67
N LYS A 92 6.61 7.13 -4.77
CA LYS A 92 7.58 7.34 -5.87
C LYS A 92 8.87 6.59 -5.52
N THR A 93 9.02 5.38 -6.07
CA THR A 93 10.24 4.58 -5.95
C THR A 93 10.66 4.07 -7.33
N GLU A 94 11.95 3.76 -7.47
CA GLU A 94 12.50 3.11 -8.67
C GLU A 94 12.68 1.60 -8.46
N LYS A 95 12.61 1.15 -7.20
CA LYS A 95 12.78 -0.25 -6.82
C LYS A 95 11.42 -0.91 -6.54
N ALA A 96 11.18 -2.03 -7.21
CA ALA A 96 9.94 -2.81 -7.13
C ALA A 96 9.73 -3.40 -5.73
N ARG A 97 10.79 -3.92 -5.10
CA ARG A 97 10.73 -4.42 -3.72
C ARG A 97 10.34 -3.33 -2.73
N GLU A 98 10.98 -2.16 -2.84
CA GLU A 98 10.67 -1.00 -1.99
C GLU A 98 9.22 -0.54 -2.20
N PHE A 99 8.76 -0.51 -3.45
CA PHE A 99 7.37 -0.22 -3.78
C PHE A 99 6.42 -1.17 -3.05
N MET A 100 6.61 -2.49 -3.21
CA MET A 100 5.79 -3.52 -2.57
C MET A 100 5.77 -3.38 -1.03
N LYS A 101 6.91 -3.03 -0.41
CA LYS A 101 7.00 -2.77 1.03
C LYS A 101 6.20 -1.55 1.46
N LYS A 102 6.37 -0.42 0.77
CA LYS A 102 5.63 0.82 1.09
C LYS A 102 4.13 0.67 0.88
N ILE A 103 3.70 -0.13 -0.11
CA ILE A 103 2.29 -0.46 -0.32
C ILE A 103 1.72 -1.27 0.86
N LYS A 104 2.51 -2.20 1.43
CA LYS A 104 2.12 -2.92 2.65
C LYS A 104 1.93 -1.98 3.83
N GLU A 105 2.90 -1.10 4.06
CA GLU A 105 2.88 -0.11 5.14
C GLU A 105 1.68 0.84 4.99
N TYR A 106 1.40 1.31 3.76
CA TYR A 106 0.22 2.10 3.43
C TYR A 106 -1.07 1.36 3.81
N SER A 107 -1.20 0.09 3.42
CA SER A 107 -2.39 -0.71 3.73
C SER A 107 -2.60 -0.92 5.23
N GLN A 108 -1.51 -1.14 5.97
CA GLN A 108 -1.54 -1.28 7.42
C GLN A 108 -1.96 0.02 8.12
N SER A 109 -1.49 1.18 7.63
CA SER A 109 -1.92 2.48 8.13
C SER A 109 -3.43 2.70 7.91
N GLU A 110 -3.92 2.44 6.70
CA GLU A 110 -5.34 2.58 6.36
C GLU A 110 -6.24 1.68 7.22
N LEU A 111 -5.80 0.45 7.51
CA LEU A 111 -6.51 -0.45 8.42
C LEU A 111 -6.52 0.07 9.86
N ALA A 112 -5.39 0.60 10.34
CA ALA A 112 -5.29 1.19 11.67
C ALA A 112 -6.22 2.40 11.82
N ASP A 113 -6.22 3.32 10.86
CA ASP A 113 -7.06 4.53 10.88
C ASP A 113 -8.56 4.19 10.85
N LYS A 114 -8.95 3.21 10.04
CA LYS A 114 -10.34 2.71 10.00
C LYS A 114 -10.75 2.03 11.31
N SER A 115 -9.85 1.25 11.92
CA SER A 115 -10.09 0.62 13.21
C SER A 115 -10.28 1.66 14.32
N ILE A 116 -9.41 2.67 14.39
CA ILE A 116 -9.52 3.78 15.36
C ILE A 116 -10.82 4.54 15.17
N THR A 117 -11.16 4.87 13.92
CA THR A 117 -12.41 5.57 13.59
C THR A 117 -13.64 4.75 13.99
N GLY A 118 -13.64 3.45 13.69
CA GLY A 118 -14.71 2.53 14.07
C GLY A 118 -14.85 2.39 15.59
N SER A 119 -13.73 2.28 16.31
CA SER A 119 -13.72 2.22 17.78
C SER A 119 -14.27 3.50 18.41
N LEU A 120 -13.84 4.67 17.94
CA LEU A 120 -14.34 5.97 18.44
C LEU A 120 -15.84 6.13 18.17
N MET A 121 -16.32 5.71 16.99
CA MET A 121 -17.76 5.70 16.66
C MET A 121 -18.54 4.76 17.57
N SER A 122 -18.02 3.55 17.81
CA SER A 122 -18.64 2.59 18.72
C SER A 122 -18.71 3.15 20.14
N GLU A 123 -17.62 3.70 20.65
CA GLU A 123 -17.59 4.30 21.99
C GLU A 123 -18.58 5.46 22.08
N LEU A 124 -18.56 6.39 21.10
CA LEU A 124 -19.47 7.53 21.07
C LEU A 124 -20.96 7.13 21.05
N THR A 125 -21.31 6.06 20.34
CA THR A 125 -22.72 5.61 20.21
C THR A 125 -23.19 4.73 21.35
N THR A 126 -22.28 4.05 22.03
CA THR A 126 -22.60 3.12 23.13
C THR A 126 -22.46 3.74 24.51
N LYS A 127 -21.65 4.80 24.65
CA LYS A 127 -21.44 5.50 25.91
C LYS A 127 -22.74 6.16 26.36
N LYS A 128 -23.21 5.75 27.53
CA LYS A 128 -24.42 6.25 28.18
C LYS A 128 -24.06 6.86 29.52
N TYR A 129 -24.79 7.90 29.92
CA TYR A 129 -24.65 8.47 31.24
C TYR A 129 -25.15 7.49 32.29
N ASP A 130 -24.33 7.17 33.30
CA ASP A 130 -24.73 6.33 34.42
C ASP A 130 -25.41 7.17 35.49
N LEU A 131 -26.74 7.03 35.61
CA LEU A 131 -27.55 7.71 36.61
C LEU A 131 -27.29 7.26 38.04
N HIS A 132 -26.69 6.09 38.25
CA HIS A 132 -26.39 5.53 39.58
C HIS A 132 -24.89 5.49 39.87
N GLY A 133 -24.08 5.94 38.92
CA GLY A 133 -22.62 6.00 39.02
C GLY A 133 -22.13 7.23 39.79
N SER A 134 -20.85 7.22 40.14
CA SER A 134 -20.15 8.36 40.74
C SER A 134 -19.75 9.44 39.71
N GLU A 135 -20.02 9.21 38.42
CA GLU A 135 -19.67 10.14 37.34
C GLU A 135 -20.59 11.38 37.35
N SER A 136 -19.99 12.57 37.37
CA SER A 136 -20.75 13.82 37.21
C SER A 136 -21.20 14.02 35.76
N MET A 137 -22.36 14.65 35.55
CA MET A 137 -22.83 15.02 34.21
C MET A 137 -21.80 15.87 33.43
N HIS A 138 -21.06 16.74 34.13
CA HIS A 138 -20.00 17.53 33.51
C HIS A 138 -18.86 16.64 32.97
N THR A 139 -18.45 15.62 33.73
CA THR A 139 -17.46 14.63 33.30
C THR A 139 -17.95 13.91 32.05
N HIS A 140 -19.19 13.42 32.07
CA HIS A 140 -19.79 12.71 30.95
C HIS A 140 -19.82 13.55 29.67
N VAL A 141 -20.30 14.80 29.75
CA VAL A 141 -20.33 15.72 28.60
C VAL A 141 -18.92 16.01 28.09
N THR A 142 -17.94 16.17 28.99
CA THR A 142 -16.54 16.41 28.62
C THR A 142 -15.97 15.21 27.86
N GLU A 143 -16.21 13.98 28.35
CA GLU A 143 -15.76 12.76 27.69
C GLU A 143 -16.42 12.56 26.31
N MET A 144 -17.73 12.77 26.22
CA MET A 144 -18.47 12.73 24.94
C MET A 144 -17.95 13.77 23.95
N SER A 145 -17.68 14.99 24.42
CA SER A 145 -17.11 16.08 23.60
C SER A 145 -15.71 15.74 23.11
N ASN A 146 -14.89 15.11 23.95
CA ASN A 146 -13.54 14.67 23.59
C ASN A 146 -13.56 13.56 22.52
N LEU A 147 -14.47 12.58 22.64
CA LEU A 147 -14.66 11.54 21.62
C LEU A 147 -15.08 12.15 20.28
N ALA A 148 -16.08 13.05 20.29
CA ALA A 148 -16.55 13.74 19.10
C ALA A 148 -15.44 14.61 18.46
N ALA A 149 -14.64 15.31 19.27
CA ALA A 149 -13.53 16.12 18.78
C ALA A 149 -12.43 15.27 18.13
N LYS A 150 -12.07 14.12 18.73
CA LYS A 150 -11.10 13.17 18.14
C LYS A 150 -11.58 12.62 16.81
N LEU A 151 -12.83 12.15 16.76
CA LEU A 151 -13.44 11.64 15.52
C LEU A 151 -13.46 12.72 14.43
N LYS A 152 -13.91 13.93 14.76
CA LYS A 152 -13.93 15.07 13.84
C LYS A 152 -12.53 15.37 13.28
N LYS A 153 -11.50 15.35 14.13
CA LYS A 153 -10.12 15.57 13.70
C LYS A 153 -9.68 14.54 12.66
N LEU A 154 -9.93 13.26 12.88
CA LEU A 154 -9.56 12.18 11.95
C LEU A 154 -10.26 12.34 10.59
N VAL A 155 -11.57 12.57 10.60
CA VAL A 155 -12.36 12.77 9.38
C VAL A 155 -11.88 14.00 8.59
N LEU A 156 -11.61 15.12 9.28
CA LEU A 156 -11.13 16.34 8.64
C LEU A 156 -9.72 16.20 8.07
N VAL A 157 -8.80 15.55 8.79
CA VAL A 157 -7.45 15.29 8.28
C VAL A 157 -7.53 14.45 7.01
N GLN A 158 -8.31 13.37 7.02
CA GLN A 158 -8.50 12.54 5.84
C GLN A 158 -9.13 13.32 4.68
N PHE A 159 -10.13 14.16 4.97
CA PHE A 159 -10.76 15.01 3.97
C PHE A 159 -9.77 15.98 3.33
N VAL A 160 -8.95 16.65 4.14
CA VAL A 160 -7.90 17.57 3.66
C VAL A 160 -6.89 16.83 2.81
N ILE A 161 -6.34 15.71 3.30
CA ILE A 161 -5.40 14.87 2.54
C ILE A 161 -6.03 14.44 1.20
N ASN A 162 -7.31 14.06 1.21
CA ASN A 162 -8.02 13.64 0.01
C ASN A 162 -8.27 14.80 -0.99
N SER A 163 -8.34 16.04 -0.51
CA SER A 163 -8.51 17.24 -1.35
C SER A 163 -7.21 17.74 -2.00
N LEU A 164 -6.05 17.31 -1.49
CA LEU A 164 -4.76 17.71 -2.04
C LEU A 164 -4.48 17.00 -3.38
N PRO A 165 -3.75 17.66 -4.31
CA PRO A 165 -3.20 17.00 -5.47
C PRO A 165 -2.31 15.83 -5.06
N ALA A 166 -2.24 14.81 -5.92
CA ALA A 166 -1.39 13.63 -5.77
C ALA A 166 0.06 13.94 -5.35
N GLU A 167 0.56 15.09 -5.80
CA GLU A 167 1.95 15.50 -5.59
C GLU A 167 2.26 15.92 -4.15
N PHE A 168 1.23 16.28 -3.36
CA PHE A 168 1.33 16.77 -1.98
C PHE A 168 0.77 15.80 -0.95
N ARG A 169 0.33 14.63 -1.41
CA ARG A 169 -0.20 13.56 -0.58
C ARG A 169 0.90 12.60 -0.20
#